data_AF-A0A1H4AZ44-F1
#
_entry.id   AF-A0A1H4AZ44-F1
#
_cell.length_a   1.000
_cell.length_b   1.000
_cell.length_c   1.000
_cell.angle_alpha   90.00
_cell.angle_beta   90.00
_cell.angle_gamma   90.00
#
_symmetry.space_group_name_H-M   'P 1'
#
loop_
_entity.id
_entity.type
_entity.pdbx_description
1 polymer ?
#
loop_
_entity_poly.entity_id
_entity_poly.type
_entity_poly.pdbx_seq_one_letter_code
_entity_poly.pdbx_strand_id
1 'polypeptide(L)'
;MSTGKHFVIQKGKAMCNQGTSFPSFKVASHTKHYWNDSGNSADFLAVTEDDTQFTPSSNPFGACSLNRKNPCAYAPAGKWTKTYDKVKVLGKKCVVEDSELMCSVGGKITVLQHGQSASISKSNVDNADQDIQEELDPLIQREDILDKNQPEAY
;
A
#
# COMPACT_ATOMS: atom_id res chain seq x y z
N MET A 1 -21.32 -1.32 3.46
CA MET A 1 -20.87 -0.04 2.87
C MET A 1 -19.62 -0.34 2.06
N SER A 2 -19.57 0.01 0.78
CA SER A 2 -18.43 -0.31 -0.09
C SER A 2 -17.19 0.41 0.43
N THR A 3 -16.25 -0.32 1.04
CA THR A 3 -14.87 0.12 1.22
C THR A 3 -14.40 0.62 -0.15
N GLY A 4 -14.12 1.92 -0.28
CA GLY A 4 -13.77 2.52 -1.56
C GLY A 4 -12.56 1.83 -2.18
N LYS A 5 -12.54 1.66 -3.50
CA LYS A 5 -11.35 1.15 -4.20
C LYS A 5 -10.27 2.22 -4.17
N HIS A 6 -9.13 1.94 -3.55
CA HIS A 6 -8.02 2.88 -3.54
C HIS A 6 -7.17 2.75 -4.81
N PHE A 7 -6.72 3.89 -5.32
CA PHE A 7 -5.69 3.91 -6.36
C PHE A 7 -4.32 3.58 -5.79
N VAL A 8 -3.46 3.00 -6.60
CA VAL A 8 -2.12 2.63 -6.16
C VAL A 8 -1.11 3.73 -6.49
N ILE A 9 -0.26 4.07 -5.52
CA ILE A 9 0.90 4.95 -5.72
C ILE A 9 2.21 4.17 -5.67
N GLN A 10 3.30 4.78 -6.18
CA GLN A 10 4.60 4.14 -6.32
C GLN A 10 5.10 3.45 -5.04
N LYS A 11 4.94 4.09 -3.88
CA LYS A 11 5.36 3.53 -2.58
C LYS A 11 4.50 2.36 -2.08
N GLY A 12 3.38 2.06 -2.72
CA GLY A 12 2.58 0.86 -2.48
C GLY A 12 3.41 -0.42 -2.61
N LYS A 13 2.84 -1.55 -2.20
CA LYS A 13 3.50 -2.86 -2.21
C LYS A 13 2.75 -3.84 -3.10
N ALA A 14 3.49 -4.59 -3.90
CA ALA A 14 2.96 -5.69 -4.71
C ALA A 14 3.27 -7.04 -4.06
N MET A 15 2.47 -8.05 -4.37
CA MET A 15 2.67 -9.42 -3.91
C MET A 15 2.54 -10.38 -5.09
N CYS A 16 3.53 -11.25 -5.27
CA CYS A 16 3.42 -12.41 -6.16
C CYS A 16 3.00 -13.63 -5.34
N ASN A 17 2.02 -14.40 -5.80
CA ASN A 17 1.58 -15.62 -5.12
C ASN A 17 2.60 -16.77 -5.09
N GLN A 18 3.75 -16.58 -5.74
CA GLN A 18 4.87 -17.54 -5.79
C GLN A 18 6.14 -16.97 -5.13
N GLY A 19 6.09 -15.74 -4.63
CA GLY A 19 7.24 -15.01 -4.08
C GLY A 19 7.24 -14.95 -2.55
N THR A 20 8.36 -14.48 -1.99
CA THR A 20 8.55 -14.30 -0.53
C THR A 20 8.84 -12.85 -0.14
N SER A 21 8.83 -11.92 -1.09
CA SER A 21 9.11 -10.50 -0.84
C SER A 21 8.08 -9.60 -1.50
N PHE A 22 7.93 -8.39 -0.94
CA PHE A 22 6.90 -7.43 -1.32
C PHE A 22 7.56 -6.14 -1.83
N PRO A 23 7.88 -6.05 -3.14
CA PRO A 23 8.55 -4.89 -3.69
C PRO A 23 7.57 -3.71 -3.79
N SER A 24 8.12 -2.50 -3.95
CA SER A 24 7.34 -1.34 -4.32
C SER A 24 7.15 -1.25 -5.84
N PHE A 25 6.15 -0.50 -6.29
CA PHE A 25 5.94 -0.24 -7.70
C PHE A 25 7.05 0.68 -8.25
N LYS A 26 7.24 0.68 -9.56
CA LYS A 26 8.11 1.62 -10.26
C LYS A 26 7.34 2.28 -11.39
N VAL A 27 7.02 3.56 -11.23
CA VAL A 27 6.32 4.34 -12.25
C VAL A 27 7.35 4.84 -13.27
N ALA A 28 7.20 4.39 -14.51
CA ALA A 28 8.03 4.81 -15.65
C ALA A 28 7.17 5.39 -16.79
N SER A 29 5.85 5.21 -16.71
CA SER A 29 4.89 5.65 -17.71
C SER A 29 4.73 7.17 -17.79
N HIS A 30 5.10 7.91 -16.73
CA HIS A 30 5.00 9.35 -16.61
C HIS A 30 5.82 9.91 -15.42
N THR A 31 5.91 11.23 -15.34
CA THR A 31 6.46 12.00 -14.21
C THR A 31 5.45 13.01 -13.64
N LYS A 32 4.16 12.81 -13.92
CA LYS A 32 3.05 13.71 -13.57
C LYS A 32 2.01 12.99 -12.70
N HIS A 33 1.10 13.73 -12.07
CA HIS A 33 0.01 13.19 -11.23
C HIS A 33 0.46 12.40 -10.01
N TYR A 34 0.32 13.06 -8.87
CA TYR A 34 0.63 12.54 -7.54
C TYR A 34 -0.68 12.44 -6.76
N TRP A 35 -0.87 11.38 -5.98
CA TRP A 35 -1.99 11.27 -5.04
C TRP A 35 -1.52 11.45 -3.61
N ASN A 36 -2.21 12.29 -2.84
CA ASN A 36 -1.96 12.56 -1.42
C ASN A 36 -0.53 13.03 -1.13
N ASP A 37 0.02 13.89 -1.99
CA ASP A 37 1.36 14.44 -1.87
C ASP A 37 1.33 15.96 -1.67
N SER A 38 2.13 16.44 -0.73
CA SER A 38 2.36 17.88 -0.49
C SER A 38 3.67 18.38 -1.10
N GLY A 39 4.52 17.50 -1.66
CA GLY A 39 5.92 17.81 -2.00
C GLY A 39 6.44 17.28 -3.35
N ASN A 40 5.60 16.80 -4.26
CA ASN A 40 5.98 16.19 -5.55
C ASN A 40 7.00 15.04 -5.46
N SER A 41 6.96 14.25 -4.39
CA SER A 41 7.81 13.07 -4.24
C SER A 41 7.36 11.93 -5.17
N ALA A 42 8.31 11.32 -5.86
CA ALA A 42 8.06 10.19 -6.77
C ALA A 42 7.32 9.02 -6.10
N ASP A 43 7.42 8.90 -4.77
CA ASP A 43 6.71 7.90 -3.97
C ASP A 43 5.18 7.98 -4.08
N PHE A 44 4.65 9.14 -4.45
CA PHE A 44 3.23 9.40 -4.58
C PHE A 44 2.74 9.42 -6.03
N LEU A 45 3.59 9.09 -7.00
CA LEU A 45 3.18 8.97 -8.40
C LEU A 45 2.12 7.88 -8.55
N ALA A 46 1.10 8.21 -9.34
CA ALA A 46 0.06 7.26 -9.74
C ALA A 46 0.65 6.07 -10.51
N VAL A 47 0.20 4.85 -10.21
CA VAL A 47 0.56 3.65 -10.97
C VAL A 47 -0.46 3.43 -12.08
N THR A 48 0.01 3.26 -13.32
CA THR A 48 -0.82 2.99 -14.49
C THR A 48 -0.69 1.55 -14.97
N GLU A 49 -1.58 1.15 -15.89
CA GLU A 49 -1.59 -0.19 -16.47
C GLU A 49 -0.28 -0.61 -17.17
N ASP A 50 0.54 0.38 -17.57
CA ASP A 50 1.84 0.16 -18.21
C ASP A 50 2.99 -0.01 -17.21
N ASP A 51 2.81 0.35 -15.94
CA ASP A 51 3.86 0.36 -14.91
C ASP A 51 4.07 -1.05 -14.33
N THR A 52 4.71 -1.89 -15.12
CA THR A 52 4.91 -3.32 -14.85
C THR A 52 6.25 -3.63 -14.16
N GLN A 53 6.98 -2.61 -13.75
CA GLN A 53 8.29 -2.75 -13.11
C GLN A 53 8.19 -2.49 -11.61
N PHE A 54 9.14 -3.02 -10.86
CA PHE A 54 9.15 -2.97 -9.40
C PHE A 54 10.52 -2.52 -8.87
N THR A 55 10.53 -2.12 -7.59
CA THR A 55 11.73 -1.72 -6.85
C THR A 55 11.89 -2.62 -5.62
N PRO A 56 13.01 -3.35 -5.47
CA PRO A 56 14.16 -3.42 -6.38
C PRO A 56 13.82 -4.11 -7.72
N SER A 57 14.58 -3.82 -8.78
CA SER A 57 14.35 -4.42 -10.11
C SER A 57 14.90 -5.84 -10.23
N SER A 58 15.98 -6.15 -9.50
CA SER A 58 16.54 -7.50 -9.45
C SER A 58 15.81 -8.32 -8.39
N ASN A 59 15.33 -9.50 -8.78
CA ASN A 59 14.63 -10.44 -7.91
C ASN A 59 13.52 -9.80 -7.06
N PRO A 60 12.58 -9.05 -7.67
CA PRO A 60 11.65 -8.17 -6.96
C PRO A 60 10.80 -8.91 -5.91
N PHE A 61 10.47 -10.18 -6.15
CA PHE A 61 9.63 -10.98 -5.28
C PHE A 61 10.41 -12.03 -4.44
N GLY A 62 11.73 -11.89 -4.31
CA GLY A 62 12.53 -12.77 -3.46
C GLY A 62 12.68 -14.19 -4.03
N ALA A 63 12.54 -15.22 -3.19
CA ALA A 63 12.60 -16.61 -3.61
C ALA A 63 11.31 -17.01 -4.34
N CYS A 64 11.42 -17.70 -5.49
CA CYS A 64 10.28 -18.08 -6.31
C CYS A 64 10.01 -19.59 -6.25
N SER A 65 8.82 -20.01 -5.82
CA SER A 65 8.42 -21.44 -5.78
C SER A 65 8.41 -22.09 -7.16
N LEU A 66 8.02 -21.36 -8.21
CA LEU A 66 8.06 -21.86 -9.59
C LEU A 66 9.49 -21.96 -10.15
N ASN A 67 10.47 -21.34 -9.50
CA ASN A 67 11.88 -21.42 -9.85
C ASN A 67 12.69 -22.26 -8.85
N ARG A 68 12.10 -23.31 -8.28
CA ARG A 68 12.77 -24.19 -7.28
C ARG A 68 13.36 -23.42 -6.09
N LYS A 69 12.68 -22.36 -5.63
CA LYS A 69 13.12 -21.43 -4.57
C LYS A 69 14.39 -20.62 -4.88
N ASN A 70 14.89 -20.65 -6.13
CA ASN A 70 15.91 -19.70 -6.57
C ASN A 70 15.35 -18.27 -6.62
N PRO A 71 16.22 -17.25 -6.72
CA PRO A 71 15.79 -15.87 -6.86
C PRO A 71 14.81 -15.66 -8.03
N CYS A 72 13.87 -14.74 -7.84
CA CYS A 72 12.79 -14.48 -8.76
C CYS A 72 13.28 -13.91 -10.10
N ALA A 73 13.13 -14.69 -11.17
CA ALA A 73 13.38 -14.25 -12.55
C ALA A 73 12.13 -13.58 -13.15
N TYR A 74 11.55 -12.62 -12.44
CA TYR A 74 10.32 -11.93 -12.86
C TYR A 74 10.48 -11.29 -14.25
N ALA A 75 9.47 -11.51 -15.10
CA ALA A 75 9.22 -10.69 -16.28
C ALA A 75 7.70 -10.56 -16.49
N PRO A 76 7.19 -9.38 -16.89
CA PRO A 76 5.76 -9.18 -17.09
C PRO A 76 5.22 -9.96 -18.28
N ALA A 77 4.02 -10.49 -18.14
CA ALA A 77 3.21 -11.04 -19.23
C ALA A 77 2.03 -10.10 -19.51
N GLY A 78 2.29 -9.05 -20.29
CA GLY A 78 1.31 -8.03 -20.64
C GLY A 78 1.29 -6.83 -19.67
N LYS A 79 0.10 -6.25 -19.49
CA LYS A 79 -0.17 -5.06 -18.67
C LYS A 79 -0.97 -5.43 -17.43
N TRP A 80 -1.12 -4.48 -16.50
CA TRP A 80 -2.10 -4.66 -15.42
C TRP A 80 -3.51 -4.76 -15.99
N THR A 81 -4.31 -5.60 -15.35
CA THR A 81 -5.72 -5.83 -15.66
C THR A 81 -6.56 -5.53 -14.42
N LYS A 82 -7.89 -5.52 -14.56
CA LYS A 82 -8.81 -5.08 -13.49
C LYS A 82 -8.47 -3.67 -12.95
N THR A 83 -8.01 -2.81 -13.86
CA THR A 83 -7.74 -1.39 -13.63
C THR A 83 -9.04 -0.59 -13.59
N TYR A 84 -8.99 0.67 -13.17
CA TYR A 84 -10.16 1.53 -13.18
C TYR A 84 -10.28 2.32 -14.49
N ASP A 85 -11.31 2.02 -15.29
CA ASP A 85 -11.45 2.56 -16.66
C ASP A 85 -11.66 4.07 -16.74
N LYS A 86 -12.25 4.67 -15.69
CA LYS A 86 -12.67 6.09 -15.69
C LYS A 86 -11.56 7.06 -15.32
N VAL A 87 -10.51 6.62 -14.63
CA VAL A 87 -9.39 7.49 -14.23
C VAL A 87 -8.15 7.07 -15.01
N LYS A 88 -7.58 8.03 -15.72
CA LYS A 88 -6.46 7.81 -16.61
C LYS A 88 -5.39 8.87 -16.40
N VAL A 89 -4.13 8.45 -16.42
CA VAL A 89 -2.98 9.35 -16.50
C VAL A 89 -2.40 9.23 -17.90
N LEU A 90 -2.38 10.35 -18.63
CA LEU A 90 -1.91 10.39 -20.03
C LEU A 90 -2.57 9.30 -20.91
N GLY A 91 -3.87 9.07 -20.71
CA GLY A 91 -4.64 8.07 -21.46
C GLY A 91 -4.54 6.62 -20.96
N LYS A 92 -3.68 6.34 -19.98
CA LYS A 92 -3.45 5.01 -19.40
C LYS A 92 -4.28 4.81 -18.15
N LYS A 93 -4.97 3.67 -18.02
CA LYS A 93 -5.85 3.38 -16.88
C LYS A 93 -5.05 3.23 -15.60
N CYS A 94 -5.61 3.71 -14.49
CA CYS A 94 -4.96 3.62 -13.19
C CYS A 94 -5.17 2.27 -12.53
N VAL A 95 -4.11 1.78 -11.86
CA VAL A 95 -4.12 0.57 -11.04
C VAL A 95 -4.86 0.85 -9.72
N VAL A 96 -5.67 -0.11 -9.31
CA VAL A 96 -6.42 -0.11 -8.04
C VAL A 96 -6.15 -1.40 -7.28
N GLU A 97 -6.63 -1.51 -6.04
CA GLU A 97 -6.39 -2.66 -5.17
C GLU A 97 -6.71 -4.04 -5.78
N ASP A 98 -7.75 -4.11 -6.62
CA ASP A 98 -8.17 -5.34 -7.30
C ASP A 98 -7.35 -5.67 -8.57
N SER A 99 -6.42 -4.80 -8.95
CA SER A 99 -5.66 -4.97 -10.19
C SER A 99 -4.69 -6.15 -10.11
N GLU A 100 -4.56 -6.85 -11.23
CA GLU A 100 -3.75 -8.06 -11.36
C GLU A 100 -2.76 -7.92 -12.52
N LEU A 101 -1.55 -8.45 -12.33
CA LEU A 101 -0.52 -8.58 -13.37
C LEU A 101 -0.01 -10.02 -13.40
N MET A 102 0.25 -10.53 -14.60
CA MET A 102 0.83 -11.86 -14.77
C MET A 102 2.34 -11.78 -14.96
N CYS A 103 3.06 -12.73 -14.37
CA CYS A 103 4.47 -13.00 -14.63
C CYS A 103 4.59 -14.08 -15.72
N SER A 104 5.52 -13.93 -16.66
CA SER A 104 5.76 -14.92 -17.73
C SER A 104 6.22 -16.29 -17.21
N VAL A 105 6.77 -16.34 -15.99
CA VAL A 105 7.09 -17.59 -15.28
C VAL A 105 5.84 -18.33 -14.79
N GLY A 106 4.69 -17.64 -14.69
CA GLY A 106 3.40 -18.21 -14.30
C GLY A 106 2.84 -17.70 -12.97
N GLY A 107 3.57 -16.83 -12.26
CA GLY A 107 3.08 -16.20 -11.03
C GLY A 107 2.01 -15.14 -11.30
N LYS A 108 1.04 -15.02 -10.40
CA LYS A 108 0.06 -13.93 -10.38
C LYS A 108 0.48 -12.88 -9.35
N ILE A 109 0.49 -11.63 -9.77
CA ILE A 109 0.85 -10.48 -8.95
C ILE A 109 -0.39 -9.66 -8.66
N THR A 110 -0.58 -9.29 -7.39
CA THR A 110 -1.68 -8.46 -6.89
C THR A 110 -1.12 -7.28 -6.10
N VAL A 111 -1.97 -6.29 -5.84
CA VAL A 111 -1.66 -5.19 -4.91
C VAL A 111 -1.79 -5.71 -3.48
N LEU A 112 -0.74 -5.53 -2.66
CA LEU A 112 -0.76 -5.82 -1.23
C LEU A 112 -1.11 -4.57 -0.41
N GLN A 113 -0.53 -3.43 -0.79
CA GLN A 113 -0.79 -2.14 -0.16
C GLN A 113 -0.86 -1.07 -1.26
N HIS A 114 -1.94 -0.29 -1.29
CA HIS A 114 -2.10 0.80 -2.25
C HIS A 114 -1.13 1.97 -2.00
N GLY A 115 -0.58 2.06 -0.78
CA GLY A 115 0.47 3.01 -0.41
C GLY A 115 -0.05 4.38 0.02
N GLN A 116 -1.32 4.70 -0.19
CA GLN A 116 -1.89 5.96 0.30
C GLN A 116 -2.10 5.86 1.82
N SER A 117 -1.58 6.81 2.58
CA SER A 117 -1.90 6.96 4.00
C SER A 117 -2.97 8.03 4.14
N ALA A 118 -4.07 7.73 4.85
CA ALA A 118 -4.95 8.78 5.38
C ALA A 118 -4.19 9.47 6.51
N SER A 119 -3.31 10.42 6.19
CA SER A 119 -2.85 11.33 7.22
C SER A 119 -4.06 12.19 7.56
N ILE A 120 -4.75 11.84 8.64
CA ILE A 120 -5.52 12.81 9.39
C ILE A 120 -4.49 13.91 9.70
N SER A 121 -4.58 15.04 9.01
CA SER A 121 -3.85 16.23 9.46
C SER A 121 -4.25 16.44 10.91
N LYS A 122 -3.34 16.89 11.78
CA LYS A 122 -3.67 17.22 13.18
C LYS A 122 -4.83 18.22 13.32
N SER A 123 -5.31 18.79 12.21
CA SER A 123 -6.49 19.64 12.10
C SER A 123 -7.83 18.89 12.00
N ASN A 124 -7.82 17.58 11.74
CA ASN A 124 -9.02 16.77 11.51
C ASN A 124 -9.39 15.84 12.69
N VAL A 125 -8.57 15.80 13.75
CA VAL A 125 -8.86 15.05 14.98
C VAL A 125 -9.85 15.76 15.91
N ASP A 126 -10.14 17.04 15.66
CA ASP A 126 -11.04 17.83 16.53
C ASP A 126 -12.53 17.69 16.17
N ASN A 127 -12.91 16.82 15.22
CA ASN A 127 -14.31 16.69 14.77
C ASN A 127 -14.73 15.26 14.36
N ALA A 128 -14.04 14.23 14.84
CA ALA A 128 -14.52 12.85 14.69
C ALA A 128 -15.29 12.46 15.95
N ASP A 129 -16.59 12.22 15.77
CA ASP A 129 -17.61 11.88 16.77
C ASP A 129 -17.16 10.92 17.88
N GLN A 130 -17.67 11.18 19.08
CA GLN A 130 -17.39 10.54 20.37
C GLN A 130 -17.79 9.04 20.51
N ASP A 131 -18.16 8.34 19.43
CA ASP A 131 -18.86 7.05 19.53
C ASP A 131 -18.09 5.81 19.07
N ILE A 132 -16.77 5.88 18.84
CA ILE A 132 -15.94 4.67 18.65
C ILE A 132 -14.64 4.77 19.46
N GLN A 133 -14.77 4.69 20.78
CA GLN A 133 -13.68 4.35 21.68
C GLN A 133 -14.16 3.30 22.68
N GLU A 134 -14.43 2.07 22.21
CA GLU A 134 -14.74 0.98 23.14
C GLU A 134 -14.35 -0.42 22.64
N GLU A 135 -13.36 -0.53 21.75
CA GLU A 135 -12.84 -1.84 21.36
C GLU A 135 -11.35 -1.72 20.98
N LEU A 136 -10.50 -2.59 21.56
CA LEU A 136 -9.01 -2.59 21.64
C LEU A 136 -8.50 -1.96 22.96
N ASP A 137 -8.03 -2.65 24.01
CA ASP A 137 -7.51 -4.01 24.22
C ASP A 137 -7.47 -4.30 25.76
N PRO A 138 -8.03 -5.41 26.31
CA PRO A 138 -8.26 -5.59 27.75
C PRO A 138 -7.07 -6.13 28.56
N LEU A 139 -5.83 -5.69 28.30
CA LEU A 139 -4.64 -6.17 29.01
C LEU A 139 -3.55 -5.11 29.23
N ILE A 140 -3.81 -4.06 30.00
CA ILE A 140 -2.73 -3.24 30.59
C ILE A 140 -3.02 -2.92 32.08
N GLN A 141 -2.28 -3.66 32.92
CA GLN A 141 -1.79 -3.34 34.27
C GLN A 141 -2.80 -3.20 35.41
N ARG A 142 -3.24 -4.38 35.87
CA ARG A 142 -3.52 -4.61 37.28
C ARG A 142 -2.21 -4.86 38.01
N GLU A 143 -2.11 -4.25 39.19
CA GLU A 143 -1.08 -4.35 40.23
C GLU A 143 0.25 -3.59 40.05
N ASP A 144 0.50 -2.77 41.08
CA ASP A 144 1.71 -2.06 41.50
C ASP A 144 2.02 -0.77 40.71
N ILE A 145 1.78 0.43 41.26
CA ILE A 145 2.55 1.00 42.38
C ILE A 145 1.65 1.87 43.27
N LEU A 146 1.65 1.53 44.56
CA LEU A 146 1.29 2.39 45.68
C LEU A 146 2.16 3.67 45.63
N ASP A 147 1.55 4.86 45.59
CA ASP A 147 1.87 5.85 46.61
C ASP A 147 0.79 6.91 46.75
N LYS A 148 0.52 7.21 48.02
CA LYS A 148 -0.36 8.26 48.52
C LYS A 148 0.23 9.61 48.11
N ASN A 149 -0.61 10.54 47.66
CA ASN A 149 -0.49 11.96 48.02
C ASN A 149 -1.79 12.68 47.67
N GLN A 150 -2.67 12.73 48.67
CA GLN A 150 -3.83 13.60 48.73
C GLN A 150 -3.35 15.05 48.91
N PRO A 151 -3.87 16.05 48.17
CA PRO A 151 -3.54 17.45 48.39
C PRO A 151 -4.31 17.99 49.61
N GLU A 152 -3.60 18.64 50.54
CA GLU A 152 -4.23 19.44 51.61
C GLU A 152 -4.57 20.84 51.09
N ALA A 153 -5.80 21.25 51.39
CA ALA A 153 -6.34 22.57 51.11
C ALA A 153 -5.93 23.58 52.18
N TYR A 154 -5.74 24.84 51.77
CA TYR A 154 -6.09 26.01 52.58
C TYR A 154 -6.77 27.04 51.67
#